data_AF-A0A3Q7R280-F1
#
_entry.id   AF-A0A3Q7R280-F1
#
_cell.length_a   1.000
_cell.length_b   1.000
_cell.length_c   1.000
_cell.angle_alpha   90.00
_cell.angle_beta   90.00
_cell.angle_gamma   90.00
#
_symmetry.space_group_name_H-M   'P 1'
#
loop_
_entity.id
_entity.type
_entity.pdbx_description
1 polymer ?
#
loop_
_entity_poly.entity_id
_entity_poly.type
_entity_poly.pdbx_seq_one_letter_code
_entity_poly.pdbx_strand_id
1 'polypeptide(L)'
;MALPWLQRFELLLFTAAFLCGAVAAATLTRTQGSFSGRCPLYGVAALNGSSPALAQPSAPSLCYFVAGVSGLLALYCLLLLLFWVYSSCIEDSHRGPIGLRIALVISATAIFLVLVAACILRFGTRSLCKSIISLNITISCSEAQKIPWTPPGTALQFYSNLHNAETSSWVNLVLWCVVLVLQVVQWKSEAAPYRPLERGDPEWSSETDALVGPRLSHS
;
A
#
# COMPACT_ATOMS: atom_id res chain seq x y z
N MET A 1 -3.86 5.97 -27.48
CA MET A 1 -4.01 7.01 -26.44
C MET A 1 -4.56 6.48 -25.09
N ALA A 2 -4.33 5.21 -24.70
CA ALA A 2 -4.83 4.67 -23.43
C ALA A 2 -3.89 4.90 -22.23
N LEU A 3 -2.59 5.06 -22.49
CA LEU A 3 -1.53 5.26 -21.49
C LEU A 3 -1.74 6.46 -20.54
N PRO A 4 -2.16 7.67 -21.01
CA PRO A 4 -2.25 8.83 -20.12
C PRO A 4 -3.39 8.74 -19.10
N TRP A 5 -4.44 7.96 -19.37
CA TRP A 5 -5.54 7.76 -18.42
C TRP A 5 -5.15 6.79 -17.30
N LEU A 6 -4.55 5.64 -17.66
CA LEU A 6 -4.05 4.65 -16.72
C LEU A 6 -3.03 5.23 -15.74
N GLN A 7 -2.11 6.06 -16.24
CA GLN A 7 -1.10 6.73 -15.41
C GLN A 7 -1.70 7.72 -14.40
N ARG A 8 -2.75 8.47 -14.79
CA ARG A 8 -3.48 9.35 -13.86
C ARG A 8 -4.18 8.56 -12.75
N PHE A 9 -4.79 7.43 -13.09
CA PHE A 9 -5.40 6.53 -12.10
C PHE A 9 -4.37 5.97 -11.13
N GLU A 10 -3.20 5.55 -11.63
CA GLU A 10 -2.10 5.07 -10.79
C GLU A 10 -1.62 6.15 -9.80
N LEU A 11 -1.52 7.41 -10.25
CA LEU A 11 -1.15 8.54 -9.40
C LEU A 11 -2.18 8.82 -8.28
N LEU A 12 -3.48 8.73 -8.61
CA LEU A 12 -4.56 8.86 -7.61
C LEU A 12 -4.47 7.74 -6.56
N LEU A 13 -4.19 6.51 -6.99
CA LEU A 13 -4.01 5.38 -6.07
C LEU A 13 -2.79 5.57 -5.16
N PHE A 14 -1.67 6.08 -5.69
CA PHE A 14 -0.50 6.41 -4.86
C PHE A 14 -0.79 7.51 -3.84
N THR A 15 -1.63 8.49 -4.19
CA THR A 15 -2.07 9.54 -3.26
C THR A 15 -2.91 8.95 -2.13
N ALA A 16 -3.86 8.07 -2.45
CA ALA A 16 -4.67 7.37 -1.46
C ALA A 16 -3.80 6.44 -0.57
N ALA A 17 -2.84 5.74 -1.17
CA ALA A 17 -1.92 4.84 -0.46
C ALA A 17 -0.98 5.61 0.47
N PHE A 18 -0.51 6.78 0.04
CA PHE A 18 0.25 7.71 0.89
C PHE A 18 -0.55 8.11 2.13
N LEU A 19 -1.79 8.58 1.95
CA LEU A 19 -2.65 8.99 3.06
C LEU A 19 -2.91 7.83 4.03
N CYS A 20 -3.19 6.63 3.51
CA CYS A 20 -3.40 5.45 4.35
C CYS A 20 -2.12 5.06 5.11
N GLY A 21 -0.98 4.97 4.43
CA GLY A 21 0.30 4.67 5.07
C GLY A 21 0.68 5.69 6.15
N ALA A 22 0.48 6.98 5.88
CA ALA A 22 0.74 8.06 6.82
C ALA A 22 -0.17 8.00 8.05
N VAL A 23 -1.48 7.75 7.86
CA VAL A 23 -2.43 7.58 8.97
C VAL A 23 -2.03 6.38 9.84
N ALA A 24 -1.74 5.22 9.24
CA ALA A 24 -1.34 4.04 9.98
C ALA A 24 -0.04 4.26 10.78
N ALA A 25 0.96 4.91 10.18
CA ALA A 25 2.22 5.22 10.86
C ALA A 25 2.01 6.24 12.01
N ALA A 26 1.22 7.29 11.78
CA ALA A 26 0.96 8.33 12.77
C ALA A 26 0.17 7.82 13.98
N THR A 27 -0.90 7.03 13.75
CA THR A 27 -1.71 6.49 14.85
C THR A 27 -0.91 5.49 15.68
N LEU A 28 -0.06 4.67 15.06
CA LEU A 28 0.83 3.76 15.80
C LEU A 28 1.89 4.48 16.59
N THR A 29 2.55 5.48 15.99
CA THR A 29 3.55 6.29 16.69
C THR A 29 2.93 7.02 17.88
N ARG A 30 1.73 7.58 17.70
CA ARG A 30 0.97 8.20 18.81
C ARG A 30 0.63 7.20 19.91
N THR A 31 0.23 5.98 19.52
CA THR A 31 -0.09 4.91 20.47
C THR A 31 1.16 4.50 21.25
N GLN A 32 2.30 4.27 20.59
CA GLN A 32 3.57 3.98 21.25
C GLN A 32 3.99 5.11 22.19
N GLY A 33 3.84 6.37 21.76
CA GLY A 33 4.10 7.53 22.61
C GLY A 33 3.25 7.53 23.88
N SER A 34 1.97 7.17 23.77
CA SER A 34 1.08 7.04 24.93
C SER A 34 1.46 5.89 25.87
N PHE A 35 2.14 4.86 25.39
CA PHE A 35 2.69 3.78 26.22
C PHE A 35 4.18 3.97 26.57
N SER A 36 4.65 5.23 26.63
CA SER A 36 6.04 5.58 26.97
C SER A 36 7.09 4.89 26.08
N GLY A 37 6.79 4.77 24.78
CA GLY A 37 7.64 4.13 23.78
C GLY A 37 7.49 2.59 23.70
N ARG A 38 6.66 1.97 24.54
CA ARG A 38 6.43 0.52 24.54
C ARG A 38 5.43 0.12 23.46
N CYS A 39 5.57 -1.11 22.95
CA CYS A 39 4.65 -1.66 21.97
C CYS A 39 3.48 -2.37 22.66
N PRO A 40 2.24 -1.87 22.54
CA PRO A 40 1.07 -2.51 23.16
C PRO A 40 0.54 -3.71 22.35
N LEU A 41 0.95 -3.87 21.08
CA LEU A 41 0.54 -5.01 20.25
C LEU A 41 0.99 -6.32 20.90
N TYR A 42 0.09 -7.30 21.02
CA TYR A 42 0.32 -8.55 21.75
C TYR A 42 0.65 -8.40 23.24
N GLY A 43 0.54 -7.19 23.80
CA GLY A 43 0.82 -6.94 25.19
C GLY A 43 -0.23 -7.56 26.12
N VAL A 44 0.17 -7.82 27.36
CA VAL A 44 -0.72 -8.29 28.42
C VAL A 44 -1.00 -7.14 29.37
N ALA A 45 -2.28 -6.84 29.57
CA ALA A 45 -2.75 -5.91 30.58
C ALA A 45 -2.91 -6.67 31.91
N ALA A 46 -2.51 -6.03 33.01
CA ALA A 46 -2.79 -6.52 34.36
C ALA A 46 -3.33 -5.37 35.21
N LEU A 47 -3.95 -5.72 36.34
CA LEU A 47 -4.36 -4.76 37.35
C LEU A 47 -3.15 -4.36 38.20
N ASN A 48 -2.86 -3.06 38.26
CA ASN A 48 -1.96 -2.49 39.24
C ASN A 48 -2.81 -1.72 40.25
N GLY A 49 -3.22 -2.41 41.32
CA GLY A 49 -4.26 -1.92 42.23
C GLY A 49 -5.64 -1.94 41.57
N SER A 50 -6.32 -0.80 41.49
CA SER A 50 -7.65 -0.64 40.87
C SER A 50 -7.62 -0.24 39.39
N SER A 51 -6.45 0.04 38.84
CA SER A 51 -6.30 0.57 37.48
C SER A 51 -5.56 -0.42 36.58
N PRO A 52 -5.93 -0.51 35.29
CA PRO A 52 -5.19 -1.32 34.33
C PRO A 52 -3.80 -0.72 34.07
N ALA A 53 -2.83 -1.60 33.91
CA ALA A 53 -1.45 -1.31 33.54
C ALA A 53 -1.00 -2.26 32.43
N LEU A 54 -0.11 -1.79 31.55
CA LEU A 54 0.56 -2.67 30.61
C LEU A 54 1.68 -3.42 31.32
N ALA A 55 1.41 -4.65 31.74
CA ALA A 55 2.33 -5.45 32.55
C ALA A 55 3.45 -6.08 31.71
N GLN A 56 3.10 -6.64 30.56
CA GLN A 56 4.05 -7.26 29.65
C GLN A 56 3.91 -6.63 28.26
N PRO A 57 4.72 -5.61 27.93
CA PRO A 57 4.80 -5.10 26.58
C PRO A 57 5.48 -6.12 25.67
N SER A 58 5.11 -6.14 24.40
CA SER A 58 5.79 -6.97 23.41
C SER A 58 7.10 -6.34 22.95
N ALA A 59 7.88 -7.12 22.20
CA ALA A 59 9.10 -6.64 21.57
C ALA A 59 8.83 -5.34 20.77
N PRO A 60 9.57 -4.24 21.02
CA PRO A 60 9.36 -2.97 20.36
C PRO A 60 9.58 -3.05 18.84
N SER A 61 10.35 -4.03 18.38
CA SER A 61 10.58 -4.33 16.97
C SER A 61 9.28 -4.56 16.18
N LEU A 62 8.22 -5.09 16.78
CA LEU A 62 6.94 -5.32 16.09
C LEU A 62 6.27 -3.99 15.72
N CYS A 63 6.13 -3.07 16.68
CA CYS A 63 5.53 -1.78 16.40
C CYS A 63 6.42 -0.93 15.48
N TYR A 64 7.75 -1.00 15.63
CA TYR A 64 8.67 -0.33 14.71
C TYR A 64 8.63 -0.91 13.30
N PHE A 65 8.45 -2.23 13.16
CA PHE A 65 8.27 -2.86 11.86
C PHE A 65 7.01 -2.33 11.18
N VAL A 66 5.86 -2.33 11.88
CA VAL A 66 4.59 -1.86 11.30
C VAL A 66 4.65 -0.36 10.98
N ALA A 67 5.11 0.47 11.92
CA ALA A 67 5.25 1.91 11.70
C ALA A 67 6.28 2.24 10.60
N GLY A 68 7.39 1.50 10.58
CA GLY A 68 8.46 1.65 9.61
C GLY A 68 8.03 1.27 8.20
N VAL A 69 7.38 0.12 8.02
CA VAL A 69 6.83 -0.31 6.72
C VAL A 69 5.82 0.70 6.20
N SER A 70 4.82 1.08 7.01
CA SER A 70 3.80 2.04 6.60
C SER A 70 4.37 3.43 6.30
N GLY A 71 5.33 3.89 7.11
CA GLY A 71 6.01 5.17 6.91
C GLY A 71 6.93 5.20 5.70
N LEU A 72 7.76 4.16 5.51
CA LEU A 72 8.66 4.03 4.36
C LEU A 72 7.86 3.97 3.06
N LEU A 73 6.76 3.21 3.05
CA LEU A 73 5.91 3.08 1.88
C LEU A 73 5.16 4.38 1.57
N ALA A 74 4.70 5.10 2.60
CA ALA A 74 4.14 6.43 2.43
C ALA A 74 5.19 7.40 1.84
N LEU A 75 6.41 7.40 2.36
CA LEU A 75 7.50 8.22 1.83
C LEU A 75 7.80 7.86 0.36
N TYR A 76 7.82 6.57 0.02
CA TYR A 76 7.98 6.10 -1.34
C TYR A 76 6.88 6.65 -2.27
N CYS A 77 5.61 6.54 -1.86
CA CYS A 77 4.48 7.11 -2.61
C CYS A 77 4.63 8.62 -2.80
N LEU A 78 5.04 9.36 -1.75
CA LEU A 78 5.24 10.81 -1.83
C LEU A 78 6.35 11.18 -2.82
N LEU A 79 7.49 10.49 -2.76
CA LEU A 79 8.61 10.73 -3.68
C LEU A 79 8.24 10.41 -5.13
N LEU A 80 7.49 9.32 -5.36
CA LEU A 80 6.95 9.01 -6.69
C LEU A 80 5.99 10.09 -7.19
N LEU A 81 5.08 10.56 -6.33
CA LEU A 81 4.15 11.64 -6.68
C LEU A 81 4.91 12.90 -7.10
N LEU A 82 5.90 13.31 -6.32
CA LEU A 82 6.75 14.46 -6.62
C LEU A 82 7.53 14.27 -7.92
N PHE A 83 8.12 13.08 -8.11
CA PHE A 83 8.82 12.75 -9.35
C PHE A 83 7.91 12.86 -10.57
N TRP A 84 6.71 12.27 -10.54
CA TRP A 84 5.78 12.32 -11.65
C TRP A 84 5.21 13.71 -11.90
N VAL A 85 4.95 14.49 -10.86
CA VAL A 85 4.52 15.89 -11.01
C VAL A 85 5.62 16.71 -11.66
N TYR A 86 6.86 16.57 -11.18
CA TYR A 86 8.02 17.25 -11.75
C TYR A 86 8.24 16.86 -13.22
N SER A 87 8.24 15.56 -13.50
CA SER A 87 8.38 15.04 -14.86
C SER A 87 7.22 15.52 -15.73
N SER A 88 5.98 15.59 -15.24
CA SER A 88 4.86 16.13 -16.04
C SER A 88 5.03 17.61 -16.43
N CYS A 89 5.88 18.36 -15.72
CA CYS A 89 6.24 19.73 -16.12
C CYS A 89 7.29 19.77 -17.25
N ILE A 90 7.94 18.64 -17.55
CA ILE A 90 8.93 18.47 -18.62
C ILE A 90 8.32 17.53 -19.66
N GLU A 91 8.28 17.93 -20.93
CA GLU A 91 7.44 17.30 -21.96
C GLU A 91 7.75 15.81 -22.28
N ASP A 92 8.80 15.23 -21.69
CA ASP A 92 9.30 13.87 -21.92
C ASP A 92 9.08 12.91 -20.73
N SER A 93 7.85 12.42 -20.55
CA SER A 93 7.53 11.53 -19.42
C SER A 93 6.88 10.22 -19.84
N HIS A 94 7.69 9.25 -20.27
CA HIS A 94 7.22 7.88 -20.51
C HIS A 94 8.00 6.90 -19.62
N ARG A 95 7.27 6.07 -18.87
CA ARG A 95 7.90 4.98 -18.11
C ARG A 95 8.33 3.91 -19.11
N GLY A 96 9.62 3.69 -19.26
CA GLY A 96 10.11 2.60 -20.10
C GLY A 96 9.77 1.22 -19.52
N PRO A 97 9.88 0.14 -20.32
CA PRO A 97 9.53 -1.22 -19.90
C PRO A 97 10.37 -1.70 -18.70
N ILE A 98 11.62 -1.26 -18.58
CA ILE A 98 12.48 -1.54 -17.42
C ILE A 98 11.89 -0.91 -16.15
N GLY A 99 11.43 0.35 -16.25
CA GLY A 99 10.81 1.06 -15.14
C GLY A 99 9.52 0.39 -14.69
N LEU A 100 8.75 -0.21 -15.61
CA LEU A 100 7.52 -0.95 -15.31
C LEU A 100 7.82 -2.29 -14.61
N ARG A 101 8.85 -3.03 -15.03
CA ARG A 101 9.30 -4.25 -14.31
C ARG A 101 9.70 -3.95 -12.88
N ILE A 102 10.47 -2.88 -12.66
CA ILE A 102 10.85 -2.46 -11.31
C ILE A 102 9.61 -2.09 -10.49
N ALA A 103 8.62 -1.41 -11.09
CA ALA A 103 7.34 -1.09 -10.44
C ALA A 103 6.64 -2.33 -9.91
N LEU A 104 6.53 -3.37 -10.74
CA LEU A 104 5.86 -4.63 -10.42
C LEU A 104 6.52 -5.33 -9.23
N VAL A 105 7.85 -5.37 -9.19
CA VAL A 105 8.59 -5.95 -8.06
C VAL A 105 8.33 -5.16 -6.77
N ILE A 106 8.33 -3.84 -6.86
CA ILE A 106 8.07 -2.97 -5.71
C ILE A 106 6.64 -3.13 -5.21
N SER A 107 5.63 -3.15 -6.11
CA SER A 107 4.24 -3.31 -5.72
C SER A 107 3.96 -4.69 -5.11
N ALA A 108 4.53 -5.77 -5.66
CA ALA A 108 4.45 -7.09 -5.05
C ALA A 108 5.07 -7.15 -3.65
N THR A 109 6.26 -6.53 -3.48
CA THR A 109 6.93 -6.44 -2.18
C THR A 109 6.13 -5.61 -1.18
N ALA A 110 5.56 -4.49 -1.63
CA ALA A 110 4.72 -3.62 -0.82
C ALA A 110 3.47 -4.34 -0.31
N ILE A 111 2.77 -5.10 -1.18
CA ILE A 111 1.61 -5.91 -0.79
C ILE A 111 1.98 -6.89 0.32
N PHE A 112 3.09 -7.61 0.16
CA PHE A 112 3.55 -8.57 1.16
C PHE A 112 3.81 -7.90 2.51
N LEU A 113 4.58 -6.79 2.51
CA LEU A 113 4.91 -6.08 3.73
C LEU A 113 3.68 -5.48 4.43
N VAL A 114 2.77 -4.87 3.65
CA VAL A 114 1.51 -4.31 4.19
C VAL A 114 0.60 -5.40 4.73
N LEU A 115 0.54 -6.57 4.09
CA LEU A 115 -0.24 -7.71 4.58
C LEU A 115 0.30 -8.19 5.94
N VAL A 116 1.62 -8.40 6.05
CA VAL A 116 2.24 -8.79 7.32
C VAL A 116 1.97 -7.74 8.41
N ALA A 117 2.10 -6.46 8.08
CA ALA A 117 1.81 -5.35 8.98
C ALA A 117 0.33 -5.35 9.45
N ALA A 118 -0.62 -5.53 8.52
CA ALA A 118 -2.04 -5.60 8.83
C ALA A 118 -2.39 -6.80 9.71
N CYS A 119 -1.76 -7.97 9.46
CA CYS A 119 -1.92 -9.15 10.30
C CYS A 119 -1.40 -8.91 11.73
N ILE A 120 -0.21 -8.32 11.86
CA ILE A 120 0.38 -7.97 13.18
C ILE A 120 -0.57 -7.03 13.95
N LEU A 121 -1.14 -6.03 13.28
CA LEU A 121 -2.10 -5.11 13.88
C LEU A 121 -3.38 -5.82 14.33
N ARG A 122 -3.99 -6.61 13.46
CA ARG A 122 -5.25 -7.30 13.75
C ARG A 122 -5.12 -8.30 14.90
N PHE A 123 -4.13 -9.19 14.82
CA PHE A 123 -3.91 -10.20 15.86
C PHE A 123 -3.35 -9.57 17.15
N GLY A 124 -2.44 -8.61 17.04
CA GLY A 124 -1.87 -7.91 18.19
C GLY A 124 -2.90 -7.12 18.97
N THR A 125 -3.80 -6.40 18.29
CA THR A 125 -4.89 -5.66 18.92
C THR A 125 -5.92 -6.59 19.54
N ARG A 126 -6.28 -7.69 18.86
CA ARG A 126 -7.22 -8.70 19.40
C ARG A 126 -6.66 -9.38 20.66
N SER A 127 -5.37 -9.71 20.67
CA SER A 127 -4.68 -10.32 21.81
C SER A 127 -4.70 -9.39 23.04
N LEU A 128 -4.28 -8.13 22.85
CA LEU A 128 -4.34 -7.11 23.89
C LEU A 128 -5.77 -6.95 24.41
N CYS A 129 -6.73 -6.91 23.52
CA CYS A 129 -8.13 -6.74 23.88
C CYS A 129 -8.67 -7.88 24.73
N LYS A 130 -8.36 -9.13 24.34
CA LYS A 130 -8.73 -10.32 25.10
C LYS A 130 -8.11 -10.30 26.50
N SER A 131 -6.86 -9.86 26.61
CA SER A 131 -6.19 -9.69 27.90
C SER A 131 -6.91 -8.65 28.77
N ILE A 132 -7.29 -7.50 28.23
CA ILE A 132 -8.03 -6.47 28.99
C ILE A 132 -9.40 -6.98 29.46
N ILE A 133 -10.18 -7.60 28.57
CA ILE A 133 -11.51 -8.14 28.90
C ILE A 133 -11.39 -9.23 29.97
N SER A 134 -10.32 -10.03 29.95
CA SER A 134 -10.09 -11.07 30.97
C SER A 134 -9.88 -10.53 32.39
N LEU A 135 -9.60 -9.22 32.54
CA LEU A 135 -9.50 -8.57 33.85
C LEU A 135 -10.89 -8.25 34.46
N ASN A 136 -11.99 -8.48 33.74
CA ASN A 136 -13.37 -8.19 34.16
C ASN A 136 -13.64 -6.73 34.57
N ILE A 137 -12.80 -5.78 34.13
CA ILE A 137 -12.99 -4.34 34.38
C ILE A 137 -13.96 -3.74 33.35
N THR A 138 -13.92 -4.22 32.11
CA THR A 138 -14.79 -3.76 31.02
C THR A 138 -15.33 -4.92 30.20
N ILE A 139 -16.52 -4.69 29.62
CA ILE A 139 -17.15 -5.64 28.70
C ILE A 139 -16.56 -5.48 27.29
N SER A 140 -16.05 -4.29 26.97
CA SER A 140 -15.48 -3.98 25.65
C SER A 140 -14.12 -3.28 25.73
N CYS A 141 -13.31 -3.46 24.67
CA CYS A 141 -12.05 -2.74 24.50
C CYS A 141 -12.21 -1.22 24.36
N SER A 142 -13.29 -0.82 23.68
CA SER A 142 -13.56 0.59 23.40
C SER A 142 -13.91 1.36 24.66
N GLU A 143 -14.41 0.69 25.70
CA GLU A 143 -14.59 1.26 27.03
C GLU A 143 -13.29 1.30 27.83
N ALA A 144 -12.38 0.35 27.63
CA ALA A 144 -11.11 0.30 28.35
C ALA A 144 -10.23 1.54 28.10
N GLN A 145 -10.37 2.22 26.96
CA GLN A 145 -9.65 3.47 26.68
C GLN A 145 -10.21 4.68 27.45
N LYS A 146 -11.40 4.57 28.07
CA LYS A 146 -12.03 5.63 28.87
C LYS A 146 -11.64 5.54 30.35
N ILE A 147 -11.07 4.42 30.78
CA ILE A 147 -10.65 4.17 32.16
C ILE A 147 -9.26 4.78 32.36
N PRO A 148 -8.93 5.35 33.53
CA PRO A 148 -7.59 5.79 33.85
C PRO A 148 -6.61 4.61 33.96
N TRP A 149 -5.59 4.59 33.09
CA TRP A 149 -4.50 3.62 33.13
C TRP A 149 -3.37 4.09 34.05
N THR A 150 -2.57 3.13 34.52
CA THR A 150 -1.34 3.41 35.27
C THR A 150 -0.11 3.12 34.41
N PRO A 151 0.84 4.08 34.28
CA PRO A 151 0.83 5.45 34.84
C PRO A 151 -0.22 6.39 34.18
N PRO A 152 -0.67 7.45 34.87
CA PRO A 152 -1.69 8.36 34.35
C PRO A 152 -1.25 9.02 33.04
N GLY A 153 -2.20 9.18 32.10
CA GLY A 153 -1.93 9.66 30.74
C GLY A 153 -1.52 8.56 29.74
N THR A 154 -1.46 7.30 30.18
CA THR A 154 -1.24 6.17 29.28
C THR A 154 -2.54 5.66 28.65
N ALA A 155 -2.40 4.97 27.51
CA ALA A 155 -3.50 4.37 26.75
C ALA A 155 -4.59 5.35 26.28
N LEU A 156 -4.27 6.64 26.09
CA LEU A 156 -5.24 7.61 25.58
C LEU A 156 -5.61 7.28 24.13
N GLN A 157 -6.90 7.01 23.90
CA GLN A 157 -7.45 6.67 22.58
C GLN A 157 -6.74 5.47 21.91
N PHE A 158 -6.12 4.58 22.69
CA PHE A 158 -5.30 3.49 22.14
C PHE A 158 -6.10 2.61 21.18
N TYR A 159 -7.34 2.28 21.55
CA TYR A 159 -8.19 1.40 20.76
C TYR A 159 -8.61 2.09 19.45
N SER A 160 -9.03 3.35 19.50
CA SER A 160 -9.36 4.14 18.29
C SER A 160 -8.16 4.23 17.35
N ASN A 161 -6.96 4.53 17.89
CA ASN A 161 -5.75 4.66 17.09
C ASN A 161 -5.34 3.33 16.45
N LEU A 162 -5.35 2.23 17.20
CA LEU A 162 -5.05 0.89 16.68
C LEU A 162 -6.07 0.42 15.65
N HIS A 163 -7.36 0.67 15.90
CA HIS A 163 -8.43 0.33 14.97
C HIS A 163 -8.36 1.13 13.66
N ASN A 164 -8.04 2.43 13.76
CA ASN A 164 -7.79 3.27 12.59
C ASN A 164 -6.55 2.80 11.83
N ALA A 165 -5.46 2.42 12.53
CA ALA A 165 -4.26 1.87 11.89
C ALA A 165 -4.54 0.55 11.17
N GLU A 166 -5.30 -0.35 11.81
CA GLU A 166 -5.73 -1.62 11.21
C GLU A 166 -6.56 -1.38 9.95
N THR A 167 -7.61 -0.58 10.06
CA THR A 167 -8.51 -0.26 8.94
C THR A 167 -7.74 0.38 7.80
N SER A 168 -6.89 1.36 8.11
CA SER A 168 -6.07 2.04 7.12
C SER A 168 -5.07 1.10 6.45
N SER A 169 -4.49 0.14 7.17
CA SER A 169 -3.59 -0.87 6.60
C SER A 169 -4.31 -1.82 5.64
N TRP A 170 -5.55 -2.23 5.95
CA TRP A 170 -6.37 -3.03 5.03
C TRP A 170 -6.76 -2.26 3.77
N VAL A 171 -7.14 -0.99 3.91
CA VAL A 171 -7.41 -0.13 2.75
C VAL A 171 -6.14 0.03 1.90
N ASN A 172 -4.99 0.27 2.54
CA ASN A 172 -3.71 0.38 1.86
C ASN A 172 -3.38 -0.90 1.07
N LEU A 173 -3.64 -2.08 1.65
CA LEU A 173 -3.45 -3.36 0.97
C LEU A 173 -4.28 -3.45 -0.32
N VAL A 174 -5.56 -3.09 -0.25
CA VAL A 174 -6.45 -3.08 -1.42
C VAL A 174 -5.93 -2.12 -2.49
N LEU A 175 -5.50 -0.91 -2.10
CA LEU A 175 -4.93 0.06 -3.03
C LEU A 175 -3.69 -0.49 -3.75
N TRP A 176 -2.77 -1.12 -3.02
CA TRP A 176 -1.59 -1.75 -3.60
C TRP A 176 -1.92 -2.91 -4.55
N CYS A 177 -2.95 -3.71 -4.25
CA CYS A 177 -3.44 -4.74 -5.15
C CYS A 177 -3.98 -4.13 -6.45
N VAL A 178 -4.75 -3.04 -6.38
CA VAL A 178 -5.24 -2.35 -7.58
C VAL A 178 -4.08 -1.77 -8.39
N VAL A 179 -3.09 -1.14 -7.74
CA VAL A 179 -1.87 -0.65 -8.40
C VAL A 179 -1.14 -1.78 -9.13
N LEU A 180 -0.95 -2.93 -8.49
CA LEU A 180 -0.33 -4.10 -9.12
C LEU A 180 -1.12 -4.56 -10.35
N VAL A 181 -2.46 -4.64 -10.26
CA VAL A 181 -3.31 -5.02 -11.41
C VAL A 181 -3.14 -4.03 -12.55
N LEU A 182 -3.15 -2.72 -12.28
CA LEU A 182 -2.94 -1.70 -13.31
C LEU A 182 -1.56 -1.84 -13.97
N GLN A 183 -0.50 -2.06 -13.19
CA GLN A 183 0.85 -2.27 -13.72
C GLN A 183 0.95 -3.55 -14.56
N VAL A 184 0.26 -4.62 -14.18
CA VAL A 184 0.19 -5.87 -14.98
C VAL A 184 -0.56 -5.64 -16.29
N VAL A 185 -1.64 -4.86 -16.27
CA VAL A 185 -2.38 -4.49 -17.49
C VAL A 185 -1.51 -3.63 -18.41
N GLN A 186 -0.81 -2.63 -17.86
CA GLN A 186 0.17 -1.83 -18.61
C GLN A 186 1.25 -2.73 -19.22
N TRP A 187 1.81 -3.65 -18.44
CA TRP A 187 2.86 -4.57 -18.87
C TRP A 187 2.40 -5.45 -20.03
N LYS A 188 1.20 -6.02 -19.92
CA LYS A 188 0.59 -6.83 -20.99
C LYS A 188 0.28 -5.99 -22.24
N SER A 189 -0.14 -4.75 -22.07
CA SER A 189 -0.45 -3.86 -23.20
C SER A 189 0.81 -3.42 -23.96
N GLU A 190 1.93 -3.19 -23.27
CA GLU A 190 3.23 -2.90 -23.90
C GLU A 190 3.85 -4.14 -24.53
N ALA A 191 3.64 -5.32 -23.94
CA ALA A 191 4.12 -6.59 -24.46
C ALA A 191 3.27 -7.16 -25.62
N ALA A 192 2.07 -6.62 -25.87
CA ALA A 192 1.28 -6.93 -27.04
C ALA A 192 1.65 -5.97 -28.17
N PRO A 193 2.50 -6.36 -29.15
CA PRO A 193 2.64 -5.57 -30.35
C PRO A 193 1.33 -5.71 -31.13
N TYR A 194 0.37 -4.83 -30.91
CA TYR A 194 -0.54 -4.50 -31.98
C TYR A 194 0.31 -3.74 -33.00
N ARG A 195 0.96 -4.45 -33.92
CA ARG A 195 1.15 -3.95 -35.28
C ARG A 195 -0.22 -4.10 -35.93
N PRO A 196 -0.97 -3.01 -36.21
CA PRO A 196 -1.82 -3.09 -37.38
C PRO A 196 -0.89 -3.46 -38.52
N LEU A 197 -1.14 -4.58 -39.19
CA LEU A 197 -0.56 -4.81 -40.50
C LEU A 197 -1.03 -3.62 -41.34
N GLU A 198 -0.17 -2.63 -41.53
CA GLU A 198 -0.44 -1.55 -42.47
C GLU A 198 -0.51 -2.19 -43.85
N ARG A 199 -1.49 -1.75 -44.63
CA ARG A 199 -1.65 -2.13 -46.04
C ARG A 199 -0.42 -1.62 -46.80
N GLY A 200 0.66 -2.40 -46.78
CA GLY A 200 1.98 -2.02 -47.27
C GLY A 200 3.14 -2.90 -46.80
N ASP A 201 2.91 -3.95 -45.99
CA ASP A 201 3.96 -4.94 -45.69
C ASP A 201 4.35 -5.74 -46.97
N PRO A 202 5.65 -5.91 -47.25
CA PRO A 202 6.15 -6.50 -48.50
C PRO A 202 5.78 -7.97 -48.70
N GLU A 203 5.33 -8.68 -47.65
CA GLU A 203 4.81 -10.04 -47.77
C GLU A 203 3.48 -10.09 -48.52
N TRP A 204 2.61 -9.08 -48.38
CA TRP A 204 1.32 -9.01 -49.09
C TRP A 204 1.50 -8.66 -50.58
N SER A 205 2.54 -7.92 -50.93
CA SER A 205 2.85 -7.55 -52.31
C SER A 205 3.14 -8.76 -53.19
N SER A 206 3.67 -9.84 -52.60
CA SER A 206 4.09 -11.03 -53.36
C SER A 206 2.92 -11.86 -53.89
N GLU A 207 1.76 -11.85 -53.22
CA GLU A 207 0.62 -12.66 -53.64
C GLU A 207 -0.24 -11.98 -54.72
N THR A 208 -0.18 -10.66 -54.84
CA THR A 208 -0.95 -9.91 -55.85
C THR A 208 -0.17 -9.56 -57.12
N ASP A 209 1.17 -9.49 -57.09
CA ASP A 209 1.98 -9.21 -58.28
C ASP A 209 2.10 -10.40 -59.24
N ALA A 210 1.71 -11.61 -58.83
CA ALA A 210 1.66 -12.78 -59.71
C ALA A 210 0.44 -12.80 -60.67
N LEU A 211 -0.55 -11.92 -60.47
CA LEU A 211 -1.79 -11.89 -61.25
C LEU A 211 -1.89 -10.75 -62.28
N VAL A 212 -0.95 -9.80 -62.28
CA VAL A 212 -0.88 -8.72 -63.28
C VAL A 212 0.40 -8.87 -64.08
N GLY A 213 0.34 -9.72 -65.11
CA GLY A 213 1.44 -9.88 -66.06
C GLY A 213 1.81 -8.54 -66.74
N PRO A 214 3.07 -8.38 -67.17
CA PRO A 214 3.53 -7.16 -67.81
C PRO A 214 2.81 -7.00 -69.16
N ARG A 215 1.96 -5.97 -69.30
CA ARG A 215 1.61 -5.48 -70.63
C ARG A 215 2.82 -4.75 -71.19
N LEU A 216 3.50 -5.45 -72.08
CA LEU A 216 4.46 -4.93 -73.03
C LEU A 216 4.00 -3.60 -73.64
N SER A 217 4.87 -2.61 -73.52
CA SER A 217 4.96 -1.47 -74.42
C SER A 217 5.15 -1.95 -75.86
N HIS A 218 4.37 -1.40 -76.79
CA HIS A 218 4.74 -1.40 -78.20
C HIS A 218 4.31 -0.08 -78.86
N SER A 219 5.34 0.62 -79.36
CA SER A 219 5.42 1.64 -80.43
C SER A 219 4.17 2.44 -80.78
#